data_AF-A0A1E7N2K1-F1
#
_entry.id   AF-A0A1E7N2K1-F1
#
_cell.length_a   1.000
_cell.length_b   1.000
_cell.length_c   1.000
_cell.angle_alpha   90.00
_cell.angle_beta   90.00
_cell.angle_gamma   90.00
#
_symmetry.space_group_name_H-M   'P 1'
#
loop_
_entity.id
_entity.type
_entity.pdbx_description
1 polymer ?
#
loop_
_entity_poly.entity_id
_entity_poly.type
_entity_poly.pdbx_seq_one_letter_code
_entity_poly.pdbx_strand_id
1 'polypeptide(L)'
;MRNRLVGGLVTAGLVLAAGLATAPTASAQASQYCGYTGSEPTLRSTATGSAVKQLQCELNHVPYSFGSPKLDVDGVWGPATDSAVWTFQRCAGIGQDGVVGPQTWSTLDSWVGAHSNLNC
;
A
#
# COMPACT_ATOMS: atom_id res chain seq x y z
N MET A 1 4.48 24.42 -19.50
CA MET A 1 4.38 25.43 -18.41
C MET A 1 4.22 24.67 -17.10
N ARG A 2 5.04 24.71 -16.05
CA ARG A 2 6.36 25.30 -15.77
C ARG A 2 7.15 24.29 -14.92
N ASN A 3 8.42 24.21 -15.27
CA ASN A 3 9.55 23.60 -14.57
C ASN A 3 9.72 24.15 -13.14
N ARG A 4 10.10 23.29 -12.18
CA ARG A 4 10.96 23.69 -11.05
C ARG A 4 11.95 22.56 -10.75
N LEU A 5 13.20 22.80 -11.13
CA LEU A 5 14.39 22.08 -10.71
C LEU A 5 14.88 22.64 -9.36
N VAL A 6 15.26 21.71 -8.47
CA VAL A 6 16.43 21.69 -7.56
C VAL A 6 16.64 22.84 -6.55
N GLY A 7 16.92 22.48 -5.29
CA GLY A 7 17.77 23.31 -4.42
C GLY A 7 17.57 23.15 -2.92
N GLY A 8 18.05 22.04 -2.33
CA GLY A 8 18.33 21.95 -0.90
C GLY A 8 19.77 21.49 -0.72
N LEU A 9 20.66 22.40 -0.33
CA LEU A 9 22.08 22.15 -0.08
C LEU A 9 22.27 20.96 0.86
N VAL A 10 23.03 19.96 0.42
CA VAL A 10 23.66 19.00 1.33
C VAL A 10 24.98 19.63 1.75
N THR A 11 25.05 20.18 2.96
CA THR A 11 26.32 20.60 3.54
C THR A 11 27.19 19.37 3.80
N ALA A 12 28.40 19.39 3.25
CA ALA A 12 29.40 18.35 3.39
C ALA A 12 29.86 18.24 4.86
N GLY A 13 29.35 17.23 5.57
CA GLY A 13 29.99 16.66 6.75
C GLY A 13 30.59 15.32 6.36
N LEU A 14 31.91 15.18 6.48
CA LEU A 14 32.60 13.90 6.26
C LEU A 14 32.18 12.92 7.37
N VAL A 15 31.22 12.04 7.09
CA VAL A 15 30.89 10.92 7.97
C VAL A 15 31.57 9.68 7.41
N LEU A 16 32.67 9.26 8.03
CA LEU A 16 33.20 7.90 7.88
C LEU A 16 32.29 6.97 8.70
N ALA A 17 31.23 6.47 8.07
CA ALA A 17 30.44 5.37 8.60
C ALA A 17 30.25 4.34 7.49
N ALA A 18 30.52 3.08 7.82
CA ALA A 18 30.29 1.93 6.96
C ALA A 18 28.90 2.03 6.31
N GLY A 19 28.86 1.88 4.99
CA GLY A 19 27.67 2.11 4.18
C GLY A 19 26.50 1.22 4.61
N LEU A 20 25.51 1.81 5.26
CA LEU A 20 24.15 1.31 5.24
C LEU A 20 23.47 2.01 4.08
N ALA A 21 23.45 1.33 2.92
CA ALA A 21 22.51 1.66 1.87
C ALA A 21 21.11 1.40 2.45
N THR A 22 20.46 2.44 2.99
CA THR A 22 19.03 2.41 3.25
C THR A 22 18.35 2.44 1.89
N ALA A 23 18.23 1.27 1.26
CA ALA A 23 17.20 1.10 0.25
C ALA A 23 15.90 1.59 0.90
N PRO A 24 15.14 2.49 0.25
CA PRO A 24 13.79 2.74 0.72
C PRO A 24 13.15 1.35 0.84
N THR A 25 12.66 1.02 2.04
CA THR A 25 11.89 -0.20 2.21
C THR A 25 10.79 -0.16 1.17
N ALA A 26 10.59 -1.24 0.42
CA ALA A 26 9.57 -1.28 -0.64
C ALA A 26 8.19 -0.81 -0.13
N SER A 27 7.92 -1.01 1.17
CA SER A 27 6.74 -0.51 1.88
C SER A 27 6.63 1.01 2.02
N ALA A 28 7.75 1.76 2.07
CA ALA A 28 7.73 3.23 2.13
C ALA A 28 7.36 3.88 0.79
N GLN A 29 7.53 3.15 -0.32
CA GLN A 29 7.21 3.64 -1.67
C GLN A 29 5.78 3.29 -2.07
N ALA A 30 5.27 2.14 -1.63
CA ALA A 30 3.87 1.76 -1.83
C ALA A 30 2.90 2.65 -1.05
N SER A 31 3.21 2.97 0.20
CA SER A 31 2.43 3.92 1.01
C SER A 31 2.35 5.32 0.37
N GLN A 32 3.31 5.72 -0.47
CA GLN A 32 3.25 6.96 -1.25
C GLN A 32 2.33 6.92 -2.47
N TYR A 33 1.90 5.74 -2.94
CA TYR A 33 1.02 5.65 -4.11
C TYR A 33 -0.35 6.24 -3.81
N CYS A 34 -0.91 5.92 -2.63
CA CYS A 34 -2.21 6.42 -2.18
C CYS A 34 -2.09 7.56 -1.16
N GLY A 35 -1.01 7.63 -0.39
CA GLY A 35 -0.63 8.80 0.41
C GLY A 35 -1.56 9.18 1.56
N TYR A 36 -2.44 8.28 2.03
CA TYR A 36 -3.35 8.55 3.15
C TYR A 36 -2.67 8.34 4.50
N THR A 37 -1.78 7.36 4.61
CA THR A 37 -0.94 7.13 5.79
C THR A 37 0.24 6.22 5.44
N GLY A 38 1.37 6.38 6.13
CA GLY A 38 2.48 5.41 6.11
C GLY A 38 2.45 4.42 7.28
N SER A 39 1.37 4.46 8.08
CA SER A 39 1.13 3.51 9.16
C SER A 39 0.13 2.44 8.71
N GLU A 40 0.59 1.20 8.73
CA GLU A 40 -0.13 0.00 8.29
C GLU A 40 -0.44 -0.92 9.49
N PRO A 41 -1.39 -0.51 10.37
CA PRO A 41 -1.77 -1.33 11.51
C PRO A 41 -2.56 -2.56 11.06
N THR A 42 -2.77 -3.51 11.99
CA THR A 42 -3.72 -4.60 11.73
C THR A 42 -5.14 -4.05 11.68
N LEU A 43 -5.80 -4.16 10.53
CA LEU A 43 -7.18 -3.74 10.34
C LEU A 43 -8.15 -4.93 10.34
N ARG A 44 -9.36 -4.67 10.82
CA ARG A 44 -10.49 -5.61 10.86
C ARG A 44 -11.74 -4.86 10.40
N SER A 45 -12.85 -5.58 10.24
CA SER A 45 -14.12 -5.03 9.73
C SER A 45 -14.75 -3.88 10.52
N THR A 46 -14.28 -3.60 11.73
CA THR A 46 -14.70 -2.45 12.54
C THR A 46 -13.79 -1.24 12.41
N ALA A 47 -12.72 -1.31 11.62
CA ALA A 47 -11.73 -0.25 11.50
C ALA A 47 -12.27 0.94 10.67
N THR A 48 -11.77 2.13 10.97
CA THR A 48 -12.05 3.36 10.23
C THR A 48 -10.83 4.28 10.22
N GLY A 49 -10.80 5.24 9.31
CA GLY A 49 -9.80 6.32 9.28
C GLY A 49 -8.81 6.20 8.12
N SER A 50 -7.66 6.90 8.24
CA SER A 50 -6.68 7.02 7.16
C SER A 50 -6.08 5.68 6.72
N ALA A 51 -5.87 4.74 7.64
CA ALA A 51 -5.39 3.39 7.30
C ALA A 51 -6.41 2.63 6.45
N VAL A 52 -7.71 2.80 6.68
CA VAL A 52 -8.75 2.20 5.83
C VAL A 52 -8.77 2.86 4.45
N LYS A 53 -8.56 4.18 4.36
CA LYS A 53 -8.42 4.87 3.07
C LYS A 53 -7.21 4.36 2.28
N GLN A 54 -6.09 4.14 2.95
CA GLN A 54 -4.90 3.56 2.36
C GLN A 54 -5.22 2.20 1.76
N LEU A 55 -5.80 1.30 2.56
CA LEU A 55 -6.24 -0.02 2.12
C LEU A 55 -7.19 0.03 0.91
N GLN A 56 -8.25 0.83 0.99
CA GLN A 56 -9.26 0.95 -0.07
C GLN A 56 -8.64 1.43 -1.38
N CYS A 57 -7.70 2.38 -1.30
CA CYS A 57 -6.99 2.87 -2.47
C CYS A 57 -6.04 1.82 -3.05
N GLU A 58 -5.24 1.15 -2.23
CA GLU A 58 -4.33 0.10 -2.70
C GLU A 58 -5.08 -1.06 -3.36
N LEU A 59 -6.20 -1.50 -2.77
CA LEU A 59 -7.08 -2.51 -3.36
C LEU A 59 -7.68 -2.08 -4.71
N ASN A 60 -7.84 -0.77 -4.96
CA ASN A 60 -8.26 -0.25 -6.27
C ASN A 60 -7.11 -0.21 -7.28
N HIS A 61 -5.86 -0.29 -6.83
CA HIS A 61 -4.66 -0.09 -7.65
C HIS A 61 -3.77 -1.33 -7.81
N VAL A 62 -4.12 -2.45 -7.17
CA VAL A 62 -3.57 -3.75 -7.57
C VAL A 62 -4.05 -4.10 -8.99
N PRO A 63 -3.21 -4.76 -9.82
CA PRO A 63 -3.47 -4.97 -11.25
C PRO A 63 -4.65 -5.90 -11.58
N TYR A 64 -5.48 -6.30 -10.61
CA TYR A 64 -6.60 -7.20 -10.80
C TYR A 64 -7.89 -6.69 -10.17
N SER A 65 -8.93 -6.58 -11.00
CA SER A 65 -10.31 -6.32 -10.59
C SER A 65 -11.09 -7.63 -10.71
N PHE A 66 -11.03 -8.48 -9.69
CA PHE A 66 -11.67 -9.80 -9.62
C PHE A 66 -13.20 -9.73 -9.44
N GLY A 67 -13.88 -8.95 -10.27
CA GLY A 67 -15.33 -8.70 -10.14
C GLY A 67 -15.72 -7.95 -8.87
N SER A 68 -14.77 -7.55 -8.03
CA SER A 68 -15.01 -6.62 -6.92
C SER A 68 -15.22 -5.22 -7.50
N PRO A 69 -16.32 -4.53 -7.17
CA PRO A 69 -16.54 -3.17 -7.60
C PRO A 69 -15.42 -2.28 -7.05
N LYS A 70 -15.09 -1.23 -7.81
CA LYS A 70 -14.18 -0.19 -7.33
C LYS A 70 -14.69 0.34 -5.99
N LEU A 71 -13.81 0.39 -5.00
CA LEU A 71 -14.13 0.85 -3.66
C LEU A 71 -14.17 2.38 -3.61
N ASP A 72 -15.12 2.91 -2.84
CA ASP A 72 -15.06 4.28 -2.37
C ASP A 72 -13.93 4.41 -1.33
N VAL A 73 -13.11 5.44 -1.46
CA VAL A 73 -11.98 5.70 -0.54
C VAL A 73 -12.44 6.66 0.57
N ASP A 74 -13.41 6.20 1.35
CA ASP A 74 -14.08 6.98 2.39
C ASP A 74 -13.47 6.78 3.78
N GLY A 75 -12.67 5.73 3.97
CA GLY A 75 -12.07 5.36 5.25
C GLY A 75 -13.02 4.63 6.18
N VAL A 76 -14.12 4.08 5.67
CA VAL A 76 -15.07 3.26 6.41
C VAL A 76 -15.00 1.82 5.92
N TRP A 77 -14.79 0.88 6.83
CA TRP A 77 -14.80 -0.53 6.46
C TRP A 77 -16.24 -1.01 6.23
N GLY A 78 -16.67 -0.97 4.97
CA GLY A 78 -17.97 -1.48 4.54
C GLY A 78 -17.91 -2.91 3.96
N PRO A 79 -19.07 -3.49 3.61
CA PRO A 79 -19.14 -4.82 2.99
C PRO A 79 -18.34 -4.96 1.70
N ALA A 80 -18.21 -3.87 0.93
CA ALA A 80 -17.39 -3.85 -0.28
C ALA A 80 -15.90 -3.98 0.05
N THR A 81 -15.40 -3.24 1.05
CA THR A 81 -14.02 -3.36 1.53
C THR A 81 -13.74 -4.76 2.06
N ASP A 82 -14.67 -5.32 2.83
CA ASP A 82 -14.55 -6.68 3.36
C ASP A 82 -14.42 -7.71 2.22
N SER A 83 -15.34 -7.69 1.26
CA SER A 83 -15.29 -8.58 0.09
C SER A 83 -14.00 -8.44 -0.72
N ALA A 84 -13.51 -7.20 -0.88
CA ALA A 84 -12.26 -6.94 -1.59
C ALA A 84 -11.05 -7.52 -0.85
N VAL A 85 -10.99 -7.42 0.48
CA VAL A 85 -9.93 -8.03 1.30
C VAL A 85 -9.94 -9.55 1.17
N TRP A 86 -11.09 -10.20 1.34
CA TRP A 86 -11.22 -11.66 1.18
C TRP A 86 -10.81 -12.14 -0.21
N THR A 87 -11.19 -11.39 -1.24
CA THR A 87 -10.85 -11.70 -2.63
C THR A 87 -9.36 -11.53 -2.86
N PHE A 88 -8.77 -10.42 -2.41
CA PHE A 88 -7.34 -10.17 -2.49
C PHE A 88 -6.53 -11.26 -1.81
N GLN A 89 -6.87 -11.60 -0.56
CA GLN A 89 -6.15 -12.62 0.21
C GLN A 89 -6.17 -13.99 -0.50
N ARG A 90 -7.33 -14.39 -1.04
CA ARG A 90 -7.47 -15.62 -1.83
C ARG A 90 -6.58 -15.60 -3.07
N CYS A 91 -6.60 -14.49 -3.79
CA CYS A 91 -5.88 -14.31 -5.05
C CYS A 91 -4.37 -14.30 -4.85
N ALA A 92 -3.90 -13.62 -3.80
CA ALA A 92 -2.50 -13.61 -3.41
C ALA A 92 -2.01 -14.94 -2.79
N GLY A 93 -2.91 -15.91 -2.54
CA GLY A 93 -2.56 -17.19 -1.93
C GLY A 93 -2.07 -17.06 -0.48
N ILE A 94 -2.49 -16.01 0.23
CA ILE A 94 -2.14 -15.75 1.63
C ILE A 94 -3.29 -16.17 2.56
N GLY A 95 -3.10 -16.02 3.88
CA GLY A 95 -4.15 -16.28 4.87
C GLY A 95 -5.44 -15.53 4.53
N GLN A 96 -6.54 -16.28 4.41
CA GLN A 96 -7.86 -15.77 4.04
C GLN A 96 -8.72 -15.66 5.30
N ASP A 97 -8.49 -14.61 6.08
CA ASP A 97 -9.08 -14.39 7.40
C ASP A 97 -9.86 -13.07 7.50
N GLY A 98 -9.88 -12.26 6.43
CA GLY A 98 -10.53 -10.94 6.40
C GLY A 98 -9.78 -9.88 7.23
N VAL A 99 -8.58 -10.19 7.72
CA VAL A 99 -7.76 -9.30 8.54
C VAL A 99 -6.60 -8.78 7.71
N VAL A 100 -6.46 -7.45 7.64
CA VAL A 100 -5.32 -6.84 6.94
C VAL A 100 -4.21 -6.63 7.95
N GLY A 101 -3.33 -7.63 8.04
CA GLY A 101 -2.11 -7.60 8.87
C GLY A 101 -0.85 -7.33 8.04
N PRO A 102 0.35 -7.42 8.67
CA PRO A 102 1.62 -7.12 8.00
C PRO A 102 1.87 -7.93 6.71
N GLN A 103 1.44 -9.19 6.67
CA GLN A 103 1.54 -10.01 5.45
C GLN A 103 0.66 -9.47 4.32
N THR A 104 -0.56 -9.04 4.64
CA THR A 104 -1.50 -8.49 3.65
C THR A 104 -1.00 -7.14 3.13
N TRP A 105 -0.55 -6.25 4.01
CA TRP A 105 0.05 -4.96 3.63
C TRP A 105 1.27 -5.13 2.73
N SER A 106 2.26 -5.92 3.15
CA SER A 106 3.44 -6.17 2.33
C SER A 106 3.10 -6.77 0.95
N THR A 107 2.02 -7.53 0.87
CA THR A 107 1.55 -8.07 -0.41
C THR A 107 0.89 -6.97 -1.25
N LEU A 108 0.00 -6.16 -0.67
CA LEU A 108 -0.60 -5.00 -1.37
C LEU A 108 0.50 -4.09 -1.93
N ASP A 109 1.48 -3.75 -1.11
CA ASP A 109 2.58 -2.87 -1.47
C ASP A 109 3.38 -3.37 -2.68
N SER A 110 3.65 -4.67 -2.71
CA SER A 110 4.40 -5.28 -3.80
C SER A 110 3.58 -5.43 -5.08
N TRP A 111 2.25 -5.38 -4.99
CA TRP A 111 1.34 -5.51 -6.13
C TRP A 111 0.93 -4.16 -6.70
N VAL A 112 0.81 -3.13 -5.85
CA VAL A 112 0.51 -1.75 -6.27
C VAL A 112 1.69 -1.21 -7.09
N GLY A 113 1.47 -0.99 -8.40
CA GLY A 113 2.49 -0.52 -9.33
C GLY A 113 3.38 -1.60 -9.95
N ALA A 114 3.21 -2.88 -9.57
CA ALA A 114 3.87 -3.98 -10.27
C ALA A 114 3.19 -4.25 -11.62
N HIS A 115 3.98 -4.25 -12.70
CA HIS A 115 3.52 -4.58 -14.06
C HIS A 115 3.66 -6.07 -14.37
N SER A 116 3.83 -6.90 -13.34
CA SER A 116 4.01 -8.34 -13.49
C SER A 116 2.66 -9.01 -13.76
N ASN A 117 2.67 -10.00 -14.64
CA ASN A 117 1.51 -10.77 -15.09
C ASN A 117 1.02 -11.72 -13.97
N LEU A 118 0.44 -11.14 -12.90
CA LEU A 118 0.07 -11.81 -11.66
C LEU A 118 -1.32 -12.44 -11.74
N ASN A 119 -1.52 -13.42 -12.62
CA ASN A 119 -2.83 -14.05 -12.75
C ASN A 119 -3.23 -14.77 -11.46
N CYS A 120 -4.45 -14.51 -10.98
CA CYS A 120 -5.12 -15.36 -10.00
C CYS A 120 -6.24 -16.16 -10.63
#